data_AF-A0A381T0K8-F1
#
_entry.id   AF-A0A381T0K8-F1
#
_cell.length_a   1.000
_cell.length_b   1.000
_cell.length_c   1.000
_cell.angle_alpha   90.00
_cell.angle_beta   90.00
_cell.angle_gamma   90.00
#
_symmetry.space_group_name_H-M   'P 1'
#
loop_
_entity.id
_entity.type
_entity.pdbx_description
1 polymer ?
#
loop_
_entity_poly.entity_id
_entity_poly.type
_entity_poly.pdbx_seq_one_letter_code
_entity_poly.pdbx_strand_id
1 'polypeptide(L)' 'MLISDLKRPCSKCAGSGFQAGYDEWGSIQTNLRKTCPDCSGKGHILTELGENLWKLYRPMLQELIREELQNTSTLQKE' A
#
# COMPACT_ATOMS: atom_id res chain seq x y z
N MET A 1 7.44 13.12 14.83
CA MET A 1 6.98 12.84 13.46
C MET A 1 5.73 11.99 13.58
N LEU A 2 4.60 12.52 13.12
CA LEU A 2 3.34 11.80 13.08
C LEU A 2 3.28 10.98 11.79
N ILE A 3 2.48 9.91 11.77
CA ILE A 3 2.30 9.10 10.56
C ILE A 3 1.74 9.93 9.39
N SER A 4 1.00 10.99 9.70
CA SER A 4 0.48 11.98 8.74
C SER A 4 1.57 12.76 8.02
N ASP A 5 2.77 12.88 8.61
CA ASP A 5 3.90 13.56 8.00
C ASP A 5 4.47 12.74 6.83
N LEU A 6 4.22 11.42 6.81
CA LEU A 6 4.75 10.47 5.83
C LEU A 6 3.72 10.04 4.80
N LYS A 7 2.45 9.91 5.19
CA LYS A 7 1.37 9.50 4.30
C LYS A 7 0.07 10.19 4.63
N ARG A 8 -0.75 10.41 3.61
CA ARG A 8 -2.10 10.94 3.74
C ARG A 8 -3.11 9.97 3.13
N PRO A 9 -4.35 9.88 3.65
CA PRO A 9 -5.40 9.14 3.00
C PRO A 9 -5.56 9.59 1.55
N CYS A 10 -5.76 8.65 0.63
CA CYS A 10 -6.07 9.00 -0.74
C CYS A 10 -7.44 9.68 -0.78
N SER A 11 -7.50 10.92 -1.26
CA SER A 11 -8.74 11.72 -1.30
C SER A 11 -9.81 11.11 -2.19
N LYS A 12 -9.41 10.31 -3.17
CA LYS A 12 -10.30 9.74 -4.20
C LYS A 12 -11.06 8.51 -3.72
N CYS A 13 -10.46 7.73 -2.84
CA CYS A 13 -11.11 6.57 -2.22
C CYS A 13 -11.33 6.75 -0.71
N ALA A 14 -11.11 7.97 -0.18
CA ALA A 14 -11.23 8.29 1.23
C ALA A 14 -10.50 7.32 2.17
N GLY A 15 -9.34 6.79 1.73
CA GLY A 15 -8.59 5.81 2.53
C GLY A 15 -8.89 4.35 2.24
N SER A 16 -9.96 4.02 1.52
CA SER A 16 -10.39 2.62 1.35
C SER A 16 -9.46 1.79 0.48
N GLY A 17 -8.78 2.42 -0.49
CA GLY A 17 -7.99 1.73 -1.51
C GLY A 17 -8.82 1.20 -2.67
N PHE A 18 -10.15 1.35 -2.67
CA PHE A 18 -11.04 0.80 -3.69
C PHE A 18 -11.95 1.87 -4.29
N GLN A 19 -12.48 1.59 -5.48
CA GLN A 19 -13.51 2.42 -6.09
C GLN A 19 -14.86 2.22 -5.37
N ALA A 20 -15.70 3.25 -5.39
CA ALA A 20 -17.09 3.09 -4.98
C ALA A 20 -17.83 2.16 -5.96
N GLY A 21 -18.70 1.32 -5.41
CA GLY A 21 -19.70 0.53 -6.12
C GLY A 21 -21.06 0.75 -5.49
N TYR A 22 -22.05 0.01 -6.00
CA TYR A 22 -23.42 0.07 -5.52
C TYR A 22 -23.89 -1.34 -5.15
N ASP A 23 -24.70 -1.46 -4.11
CA ASP A 23 -25.40 -2.71 -3.78
C ASP A 23 -26.69 -2.87 -4.59
N GLU A 24 -27.43 -3.95 -4.33
CA GLU A 24 -28.69 -4.25 -5.02
C GLU A 24 -29.82 -3.25 -4.73
N TRP A 25 -29.68 -2.44 -3.69
CA TRP A 25 -30.61 -1.37 -3.32
C TRP A 25 -30.13 0.02 -3.78
N GLY A 26 -29.00 0.09 -4.49
CA GLY A 26 -28.42 1.33 -4.98
C GLY A 26 -27.66 2.14 -3.91
N SER A 27 -27.37 1.56 -2.74
CA SER A 27 -26.55 2.20 -1.73
C SER A 27 -25.07 2.14 -2.10
N ILE A 28 -24.32 3.17 -1.73
CA ILE A 28 -22.88 3.23 -1.97
C ILE A 28 -22.19 2.20 -1.08
N GLN A 29 -21.36 1.35 -1.69
CA GLN A 29 -20.50 0.39 -1.00
C GLN A 29 -19.09 0.36 -1.59
N THR A 30 -18.13 -0.16 -0.85
CA THR A 30 -16.76 -0.33 -1.34
C THR A 30 -16.69 -1.49 -2.34
N ASN A 31 -16.23 -1.24 -3.56
CA ASN A 31 -16.06 -2.29 -4.56
C ASN A 31 -14.68 -2.98 -4.43
N LEU A 32 -14.62 -4.05 -3.63
CA LEU A 32 -13.37 -4.80 -3.39
C LEU A 32 -12.74 -5.42 -4.64
N ARG A 33 -13.48 -5.52 -5.76
CA ARG A 33 -12.95 -6.03 -7.03
C ARG A 33 -12.25 -4.97 -7.87
N LYS A 34 -12.42 -3.68 -7.54
CA LYS A 34 -11.85 -2.56 -8.28
C LYS A 34 -10.99 -1.70 -7.38
N THR A 35 -9.68 -1.83 -7.51
CA THR A 35 -8.72 -0.99 -6.81
C THR A 35 -8.83 0.47 -7.27
N CYS A 36 -8.59 1.39 -6.34
CA CYS A 36 -8.51 2.81 -6.65
C CYS A 36 -7.23 3.05 -7.48
N PRO A 37 -7.34 3.59 -8.71
CA PRO A 37 -6.18 3.78 -9.59
C PRO A 37 -5.21 4.81 -9.01
N ASP A 38 -5.73 5.86 -8.36
CA ASP A 38 -4.93 6.99 -7.87
C ASP A 38 -3.98 6.63 -6.73
N CYS A 39 -4.31 5.62 -5.93
CA CYS A 39 -3.42 5.09 -4.90
C CYS A 39 -2.99 3.64 -5.17
N SER A 40 -3.31 3.10 -6.34
CA SER A 40 -3.03 1.72 -6.74
C SER A 40 -3.41 0.69 -5.66
N GLY A 41 -4.57 0.85 -5.03
CA GLY A 41 -5.03 -0.05 -3.97
C GLY A 41 -4.51 0.23 -2.55
N LYS A 42 -3.56 1.15 -2.37
CA LYS A 42 -2.90 1.36 -1.05
C LYS A 42 -3.74 2.12 -0.04
N GLY A 43 -4.77 2.84 -0.48
CA GLY A 43 -5.60 3.72 0.36
C GLY A 43 -4.90 5.00 0.83
N HIS A 44 -3.62 5.18 0.52
CA HIS A 44 -2.86 6.37 0.92
C HIS A 44 -1.91 6.79 -0.19
N ILE A 45 -1.47 8.04 -0.10
CA ILE A 45 -0.44 8.63 -0.94
C ILE A 45 0.68 9.11 0.00
N LEU A 46 1.93 8.86 -0.38
CA LEU A 46 3.08 9.35 0.37
C LEU A 46 3.16 10.87 0.24
N THR A 47 3.54 11.53 1.33
CA THR A 47 3.96 12.93 1.25
C THR A 47 5.34 13.01 0.58
N GLU A 48 5.81 14.20 0.28
CA GLU A 48 7.17 14.40 -0.22
C GLU A 48 8.23 13.81 0.74
N LEU A 49 8.07 14.05 2.04
CA LEU A 49 8.94 13.45 3.06
C LEU A 49 8.85 11.92 3.04
N GLY A 50 7.64 11.36 2.94
CA GLY A 50 7.42 9.92 2.86
C GLY A 50 8.07 9.29 1.63
N GLU A 51 7.95 9.94 0.46
CA GLU A 51 8.62 9.50 -0.78
C GLU A 51 10.15 9.54 -0.65
N ASN A 52 10.69 10.61 -0.05
CA ASN A 52 12.13 10.76 0.12
C ASN A 52 12.70 9.69 1.07
N LEU A 53 12.04 9.43 2.20
CA LEU A 53 12.43 8.35 3.10
C LEU A 53 12.28 6.98 2.43
N TRP A 54 11.18 6.75 1.70
CA TRP A 54 10.98 5.50 0.99
C TRP A 54 12.08 5.25 -0.05
N LYS A 55 12.47 6.25 -0.83
CA LYS A 55 13.58 6.15 -1.78
C LYS A 55 14.91 5.85 -1.08
N LEU A 56 15.17 6.46 0.07
CA LEU A 56 16.38 6.23 0.85
C LEU A 56 16.47 4.80 1.38
N TYR A 57 15.38 4.27 1.94
CA TYR A 57 15.39 2.96 2.60
C TYR A 57 15.06 1.79 1.68
N ARG A 58 14.42 2.02 0.53
CA ARG A 58 13.98 0.95 -0.38
C ARG A 58 15.10 -0.04 -0.74
N PRO A 59 16.33 0.38 -1.12
CA PRO A 59 17.37 -0.57 -1.51
C PRO A 59 17.77 -1.50 -0.36
N MET A 60 17.96 -0.95 0.84
CA MET A 60 18.29 -1.73 2.03
C MET A 60 17.19 -2.72 2.39
N LEU A 61 15.92 -2.28 2.35
CA LEU A 61 14.78 -3.17 2.58
C LEU A 61 14.68 -4.29 1.54
N GLN A 62 15.02 -4.01 0.28
CA GLN A 62 15.04 -5.03 -0.78
C GLN A 62 16.10 -6.10 -0.53
N GLU A 63 17.30 -5.71 -0.08
CA GLU A 63 18.32 -6.68 0.30
C GLU A 63 17.90 -7.53 1.50
N LEU A 64 17.33 -6.91 2.54
CA LEU A 64 16.81 -7.65 3.70
C LEU A 64 15.72 -8.65 3.32
N ILE A 65 14.78 -8.25 2.45
CA ILE A 65 13.73 -9.16 1.94
C ILE A 65 14.36 -10.30 1.14
N ARG A 66 15.38 -10.01 0.31
CA ARG A 66 16.06 -11.02 -0.51
C ARG A 66 16.78 -12.04 0.36
N GLU A 67 17.51 -11.59 1.38
CA GLU A 67 18.21 -12.44 2.34
C GLU A 67 17.21 -13.35 3.08
N GLU A 68 16.10 -12.79 3.55
CA GLU A 68 15.07 -13.56 4.25
C GLU A 68 14.44 -14.64 3.36
N LEU A 69 14.10 -14.31 2.11
CA LEU A 69 13.56 -15.27 1.15
C LEU A 69 14.56 -16.39 0.83
N GLN A 70 15.85 -16.07 0.74
CA GLN A 70 16.90 -17.07 0.52
C GLN A 70 17.06 -18.00 1.72
N ASN A 71 17.11 -17.47 2.94
CA ASN A 71 17.20 -18.26 4.18
C ASN A 71 15.98 -19.19 4.37
N THR A 72 14.78 -18.70 4.03
CA THR A 72 13.57 -19.53 4.10
C THR A 72 13.60 -20.67 3.05
N SER A 73 14.16 -20.41 1.87
CA SER A 73 14.28 -21.40 0.81
C SER A 73 15.30 -22.52 1.11
N THR A 74 16.31 -22.23 1.93
CA THR A 74 17.27 -23.24 2.41
C THR A 74 16.67 -24.14 3.49
N LEU A 75 15.82 -23.60 4.35
CA LEU A 75 15.13 -24.36 5.41
C LEU A 75 14.03 -25.30 4.89
N GLN A 76 13.47 -25.04 3.70
CA GLN A 76 12.46 -25.91 3.09
C GLN A 76 13.06 -27.08 2.29
N LYS A 77 14.39 -27.18 2.19
CA LYS A 77 15.09 -28.24 1.45
C LYS A 77 15.76 -29.28 2.36
N GLU A 78 15.63 -29.13 3.67
CA GLU A 78 16.06 -30.12 4.68
C GLU A 78 14.88 -30.98 5.15
#